data_AF-A0A661MCS3-F1
#
_entry.id   AF-A0A661MCS3-F1
#
_cell.length_a   1.000
_cell.length_b   1.000
_cell.length_c   1.000
_cell.angle_alpha   90.00
_cell.angle_beta   90.00
_cell.angle_gamma   90.00
#
_symmetry.space_group_name_H-M   'P 1'
#
loop_
_entity.id
_entity.type
_entity.pdbx_description
1 polymer ?
#
loop_
_entity_poly.entity_id
_entity_poly.type
_entity_poly.pdbx_seq_one_letter_code
_entity_poly.pdbx_strand_id
1 'polypeptide(L)' 'KLTGYLTGGISPFGARKQLPVIMERNLLEHKDVLINGGQRGLLLLMDPKDIRDITNAEVYAVAKKG' A
#
# COMPACT_ATOMS: atom_id res chain seq x y z
N LYS A 1 12.61 -5.55 12.66
CA LYS A 1 11.96 -4.42 11.93
C LYS A 1 12.20 -4.60 10.43
N LEU A 2 11.26 -5.21 9.70
CA LEU A 2 11.45 -5.61 8.30
C LEU A 2 11.36 -4.44 7.32
N THR A 3 10.34 -3.59 7.50
CA THR A 3 10.05 -2.45 6.61
C THR A 3 10.87 -1.21 6.93
N GLY A 4 11.45 -1.11 8.14
CA GLY A 4 12.09 0.13 8.62
C GLY A 4 11.11 1.16 9.20
N TYR A 5 9.81 1.01 8.94
CA TYR A 5 8.75 1.84 9.52
C TYR A 5 8.30 1.36 10.91
N LEU A 6 7.58 2.23 11.62
CA LEU A 6 6.86 1.88 12.85
C LEU A 6 5.46 1.37 12.52
N THR A 7 4.96 0.44 13.33
CA THR A 7 3.57 -0.02 13.25
C THR A 7 2.61 1.17 13.33
N GLY A 8 1.57 1.17 12.49
CA GLY A 8 0.63 2.28 12.35
C GLY A 8 1.10 3.40 11.41
N GLY A 9 2.30 3.30 10.83
CA GLY A 9 2.80 4.22 9.80
C GLY A 9 3.55 3.50 8.68
N ILE A 10 3.28 2.21 8.46
CA ILE A 10 3.97 1.40 7.44
C ILE A 10 3.47 1.82 6.06
N SER A 11 4.39 2.26 5.20
CA SER A 11 4.11 2.53 3.79
C SER A 11 4.38 1.30 2.92
N PRO A 12 3.67 1.12 1.78
CA PRO A 12 4.08 0.16 0.75
C PRO A 12 5.34 0.61 -0.01
N PHE A 13 5.74 1.88 0.12
CA PHE A 13 6.94 2.43 -0.52
C PHE A 13 8.14 2.41 0.43
N GLY A 14 9.35 2.47 -0.12
CA GLY A 14 10.56 2.82 0.64
C GLY A 14 10.92 1.87 1.79
N ALA A 15 10.35 0.65 1.81
CA ALA A 15 10.69 -0.34 2.82
C ALA A 15 12.19 -0.67 2.76
N ARG A 16 12.86 -0.71 3.93
CA ARG A 16 14.31 -0.97 4.03
C ARG A 16 14.72 -2.27 3.33
N LYS A 17 13.89 -3.31 3.44
CA LYS A 17 14.01 -4.54 2.66
C LYS A 17 12.92 -4.53 1.60
N GLN A 18 13.25 -4.90 0.36
CA GLN A 18 12.24 -5.14 -0.67
C GLN A 18 11.37 -6.33 -0.26
N LEU A 19 10.07 -6.13 -0.27
CA LEU A 19 9.06 -7.14 0.06
C LEU A 19 8.07 -7.22 -1.10
N PRO A 20 7.51 -8.41 -1.39
CA PRO A 20 6.37 -8.52 -2.28
C PRO A 20 5.23 -7.64 -1.78
N VAL A 21 4.61 -6.89 -2.69
CA VAL A 21 3.42 -6.10 -2.40
C VAL A 21 2.23 -6.81 -3.01
N ILE A 22 1.23 -7.09 -2.19
CA ILE A 22 -0.04 -7.64 -2.62
C ILE A 22 -1.09 -6.55 -2.47
N MET A 23 -1.86 -6.32 -3.52
CA MET A 23 -2.94 -5.35 -3.55
C MET A 23 -4.29 -6.05 -3.70
N GLU A 24 -5.27 -5.62 -2.91
CA GLU A 24 -6.65 -6.07 -3.07
C GLU A 24 -7.23 -5.53 -4.39
N ARG A 25 -7.86 -6.43 -5.17
CA ARG A 25 -8.38 -6.13 -6.51
C ARG A 25 -9.37 -4.98 -6.53
N ASN A 26 -10.31 -4.93 -5.58
CA ASN A 26 -11.35 -3.90 -5.58
C ASN A 26 -10.82 -2.47 -5.40
N LEU A 27 -9.58 -2.30 -4.92
CA LEU A 27 -8.97 -0.98 -4.78
C LEU A 27 -8.86 -0.28 -6.13
N LEU A 28 -8.60 -1.01 -7.21
CA LEU A 28 -8.45 -0.48 -8.56
C LEU A 28 -9.75 0.09 -9.18
N GLU A 29 -10.89 -0.13 -8.52
CA GLU A 29 -12.19 0.41 -8.92
C GLU A 29 -12.43 1.82 -8.37
N HIS A 30 -11.60 2.27 -7.41
CA HIS A 30 -11.68 3.61 -6.84
C HIS A 30 -10.80 4.60 -7.62
N LYS A 31 -11.24 5.86 -7.66
CA LYS A 31 -10.46 6.95 -8.24
C LYS A 31 -9.18 7.20 -7.44
N ASP A 32 -9.31 7.25 -6.12
CA ASP A 32 -8.22 7.53 -5.19
C ASP A 32 -8.37 6.65 -3.94
N VAL A 33 -7.23 6.29 -3.34
CA VAL A 33 -7.15 5.59 -2.05
C VAL A 33 -6.23 6.34 -1.08
N LEU A 34 -6.48 6.19 0.22
CA LEU A 34 -5.60 6.70 1.27
C LEU A 34 -4.70 5.58 1.80
N ILE A 35 -3.39 5.80 1.78
CA ILE A 35 -2.39 4.88 2.36
C ILE A 35 -1.44 5.61 3.30
N ASN A 36 -0.79 4.86 4.19
CA ASN A 36 0.24 5.43 5.08
C ASN A 36 1.46 5.92 4.28
N GLY A 37 1.88 7.15 4.55
CA GLY A 37 3.04 7.79 3.91
C GLY A 37 4.39 7.50 4.57
N GLY A 38 4.47 6.55 5.50
CA GLY A 38 5.73 6.19 6.18
C GLY A 38 5.96 6.87 7.54
N GLN A 39 5.02 7.72 7.98
CA GLN A 39 5.05 8.38 9.28
C GLN A 39 3.64 8.38 9.88
N ARG A 40 3.52 8.25 11.22
CA ARG A 40 2.22 8.37 11.90
C ARG A 40 1.60 9.73 11.61
N GLY A 41 0.33 9.73 11.21
CA GLY A 41 -0.43 10.94 10.87
C GLY A 41 -0.18 11.47 9.46
N LEU A 42 0.68 10.84 8.66
CA LEU A 42 0.88 11.18 7.25
C LEU A 42 0.17 10.16 6.35
N LEU A 43 -0.78 10.65 5.56
CA LEU A 43 -1.47 9.88 4.54
C LEU A 43 -1.17 10.42 3.14
N LEU A 44 -1.14 9.52 2.17
CA LEU A 44 -1.06 9.84 0.75
C LEU A 44 -2.41 9.51 0.11
N LEU A 45 -2.97 10.47 -0.63
CA LEU A 45 -4.14 10.26 -1.50
C LEU A 45 -3.60 10.03 -2.92
N MET A 46 -3.84 8.85 -3.49
CA MET A 46 -3.25 8.46 -4.77
C MET A 46 -4.18 7.59 -5.60
N ASP A 47 -4.01 7.63 -6.92
CA ASP A 47 -4.61 6.63 -7.83
C ASP A 47 -4.02 5.25 -7.48
N PRO A 48 -4.86 4.24 -7.20
CA PRO A 48 -4.40 2.89 -6.86
C PRO A 48 -3.57 2.23 -7.98
N LYS A 49 -3.73 2.65 -9.24
CA LYS A 49 -2.92 2.16 -10.36
C LYS A 49 -1.48 2.65 -10.27
N ASP A 50 -1.26 3.91 -9.86
CA ASP A 50 0.09 4.43 -9.65
C ASP A 50 0.79 3.67 -8.52
N ILE A 51 0.06 3.37 -7.43
CA ILE A 51 0.60 2.57 -6.33
C ILE A 51 1.02 1.18 -6.85
N ARG A 52 0.16 0.50 -7.61
CA ARG A 52 0.45 -0.81 -8.20
C ARG A 52 1.71 -0.77 -9.05
N ASP A 53 1.81 0.23 -9.93
CA ASP A 53 2.89 0.33 -10.90
C ASP A 53 4.24 0.67 -10.24
N ILE A 54 4.25 1.58 -9.27
CA ILE A 54 5.46 1.95 -8.51
C ILE A 54 5.95 0.78 -7.65
N THR A 55 5.03 0.00 -7.09
CA THR A 55 5.37 -1.11 -6.18
C THR A 55 5.55 -2.45 -6.88
N ASN A 56 5.19 -2.54 -8.16
CA ASN A 56 5.01 -3.79 -8.89
C ASN A 56 4.13 -4.78 -8.10
N ALA A 57 3.00 -4.27 -7.56
CA ALA A 57 2.12 -5.07 -6.73
C ALA A 57 1.40 -6.16 -7.54
N GLU A 58 1.37 -7.36 -6.98
CA GLU A 58 0.51 -8.42 -7.49
C GLU A 58 -0.92 -8.23 -6.98
N VAL A 59 -1.90 -8.33 -7.88
CA VAL A 59 -3.30 -8.01 -7.59
C VAL A 59 -4.11 -9.27 -7.38
N TYR A 60 -4.70 -9.42 -6.19
CA TYR A 60 -5.49 -10.58 -5.79
C TYR A 60 -6.78 -10.16 -5.08
N ALA A 61 -7.74 -11.09 -4.98
CA ALA A 61 -8.88 -10.94 -4.08
C ALA A 61 -8.53 -11.65 -2.75
N VAL A 62 -8.13 -10.88 -1.75
CA VAL A 62 -7.62 -11.33 -0.44
C VAL A 62 -8.43 -10.81 0.74
N ALA A 63 -9.16 -9.70 0.58
CA ALA A 63 -10.02 -9.14 1.61
C ALA A 63 -11.22 -10.06 1.86
N LYS A 64 -11.44 -10.44 3.12
CA LYS A 64 -12.71 -11.04 3.53
C LYS A 64 -13.74 -9.92 3.59
N LYS A 65 -14.92 -10.14 2.99
CA LYS A 65 -16.07 -9.25 3.24
C LYS A 65 -16.29 -9.21 4.76
N GLY A 66 -16.34 -7.99 5.30
CA GLY A 66 -16.75 -7.74 6.68
C GLY A 66 -18.22 -8.07 6.88
#